data_AF-A0AAQ1PD15-F1
#
_entry.id   AF-A0AAQ1PD15-F1
#
_cell.length_a   1.000
_cell.length_b   1.000
_cell.length_c   1.000
_cell.angle_alpha   90.00
_cell.angle_beta   90.00
_cell.angle_gamma   90.00
#
_symmetry.space_group_name_H-M   'P 1'
#
loop_
_entity.id
_entity.type
_entity.pdbx_description
1 polymer ?
#
loop_
_entity_poly.entity_id
_entity_poly.type
_entity_poly.pdbx_seq_one_letter_code
_entity_poly.pdbx_strand_id
1 'polypeptide(L)'
;MKPLLILALVGMSSFALADEARPVSSEPVAQQYDYSMNLDIKRVINLSTIPNVCEVVPATMTYEDHQGQVHTIQYRAMGEGCQQG
;
A
#
# COMPACT_ATOMS: atom_id res chain seq x y z
N MET A 1 8.39 58.75 38.88
CA MET A 1 7.88 57.82 39.90
C MET A 1 6.43 57.50 39.53
N LYS A 2 6.16 56.26 39.06
CA LYS A 2 4.94 55.39 39.07
C LYS A 2 3.50 56.01 39.13
N PRO A 3 2.42 55.34 38.65
CA PRO A 3 2.32 53.99 38.02
C PRO A 3 1.27 53.78 36.88
N LEU A 4 1.45 52.64 36.17
CA LEU A 4 0.45 51.63 35.68
C LEU A 4 -0.87 52.05 35.00
N LEU A 5 -1.09 51.59 33.75
CA LEU A 5 -2.12 50.55 33.45
C LEU A 5 -2.08 50.01 31.99
N ILE A 6 -1.67 48.74 31.87
CA ILE A 6 -2.22 47.59 31.09
C ILE A 6 -2.83 47.84 29.68
N LEU A 7 -2.27 47.20 28.64
CA LEU A 7 -3.06 46.35 27.73
C LEU A 7 -2.21 45.24 27.07
N ALA A 8 -2.68 44.02 27.23
CA ALA A 8 -2.12 42.78 26.73
C ALA A 8 -2.10 42.71 25.20
N LEU A 9 -1.00 42.21 24.62
CA LEU A 9 -1.05 41.49 23.35
C LEU A 9 -0.26 40.19 23.49
N VAL A 10 -1.02 39.15 23.83
CA VAL A 10 -0.67 37.75 23.61
C VAL A 10 -0.55 37.56 22.10
N GLY A 11 0.61 37.14 21.61
CA GLY A 11 0.87 37.03 20.17
C GLY A 11 1.79 35.86 19.83
N MET A 12 1.17 34.73 19.49
CA MET A 12 1.68 33.64 18.65
C MET A 12 2.82 32.78 19.22
N SER A 13 2.44 31.83 20.07
CA SER A 13 3.14 30.56 20.19
C SER A 13 3.07 29.85 18.82
N SER A 14 4.22 29.65 18.18
CA SER A 14 4.31 28.80 16.99
C SER A 14 3.92 27.38 17.37
N PHE A 15 2.72 26.95 16.98
CA PHE A 15 2.39 25.52 16.98
C PHE A 15 3.15 24.87 15.83
N ALA A 16 4.36 24.37 16.12
CA ALA A 16 5.00 23.41 15.25
C ALA A 16 4.21 22.10 15.38
N LEU A 17 3.22 21.90 14.51
CA LEU A 17 2.64 20.59 14.29
C LEU A 17 3.72 19.76 13.59
N ALA A 18 4.48 18.99 14.36
CA ALA A 18 5.15 17.81 13.83
C ALA A 18 4.02 16.83 13.47
N ASP A 19 3.52 16.93 12.25
CA ASP A 19 2.78 15.84 11.63
C ASP A 19 3.80 14.72 11.47
N GLU A 20 3.93 13.89 12.50
CA GLU A 20 4.50 12.56 12.32
C GLU A 20 3.53 11.86 11.37
N ALA A 21 3.82 12.01 10.07
CA ALA A 21 3.32 11.14 9.04
C ALA A 21 3.71 9.73 9.46
N ARG A 22 2.85 9.12 10.28
CA ARG A 22 2.90 7.70 10.57
C ARG A 22 2.99 7.08 9.19
N PRO A 23 4.00 6.24 8.90
CA PRO A 23 3.93 5.44 7.71
C PRO A 23 2.68 4.60 7.91
N VAL A 24 1.59 5.03 7.28
CA VAL A 24 0.45 4.16 7.05
C VAL A 24 1.09 3.09 6.21
N SER A 25 1.43 1.98 6.86
CA SER A 25 1.69 0.73 6.18
C SER A 25 0.36 0.32 5.58
N SER A 26 -0.08 1.07 4.56
CA SER A 26 -1.10 0.65 3.62
C SER A 26 -0.42 -0.40 2.78
N GLU A 27 -0.22 -1.59 3.36
CA GLU A 27 -0.06 -2.75 2.51
C GLU A 27 -1.30 -2.76 1.61
N PRO A 28 -1.11 -2.74 0.28
CA PRO A 28 -2.23 -2.70 -0.64
C PRO A 28 -3.12 -3.89 -0.31
N VAL A 29 -4.35 -3.61 0.10
CA VAL A 29 -5.35 -4.66 0.35
C VAL A 29 -5.49 -5.44 -0.95
N ALA A 30 -5.25 -6.75 -0.90
CA ALA A 30 -5.30 -7.59 -2.07
C ALA A 30 -6.69 -7.52 -2.71
N GLN A 31 -6.76 -6.95 -3.92
CA GLN A 31 -8.02 -6.86 -4.66
C GLN A 31 -8.23 -8.16 -5.42
N GLN A 32 -9.47 -8.65 -5.42
CA GLN A 32 -9.83 -9.82 -6.22
C GLN A 32 -9.69 -9.45 -7.71
N TYR A 33 -8.80 -10.14 -8.41
CA TYR A 33 -8.59 -9.94 -9.84
C TYR A 33 -9.58 -10.78 -10.66
N ASP A 34 -10.18 -10.17 -11.68
CA ASP A 34 -10.90 -10.86 -12.74
C ASP A 34 -10.03 -10.93 -14.01
N TYR A 35 -9.96 -12.08 -14.67
CA TYR A 35 -9.11 -12.29 -15.84
C TYR A 35 -9.45 -11.39 -17.05
N SER A 36 -10.62 -10.75 -17.04
CA SER A 36 -11.01 -9.76 -18.06
C SER A 36 -10.42 -8.37 -17.83
N MET A 37 -9.81 -8.10 -16.67
CA MET A 37 -9.20 -6.80 -16.37
C MET A 37 -7.88 -6.65 -17.12
N ASN A 38 -7.68 -5.48 -17.75
CA ASN A 38 -6.38 -5.11 -18.30
C ASN A 38 -5.56 -4.46 -17.18
N LEU A 39 -4.50 -5.13 -16.73
CA LEU A 39 -3.59 -4.60 -15.73
C LEU A 39 -2.54 -3.71 -16.39
N ASP A 40 -2.42 -2.47 -15.90
CA ASP A 40 -1.32 -1.58 -16.26
C ASP A 40 -0.08 -1.97 -15.44
N ILE A 41 0.75 -2.90 -15.95
CA ILE A 41 1.93 -3.39 -15.23
C ILE A 41 3.19 -2.77 -15.82
N LYS A 42 3.88 -1.96 -15.02
CA LYS A 42 5.24 -1.48 -15.32
C LYS A 42 6.29 -2.46 -14.80
N ARG A 43 6.12 -2.96 -13.57
CA ARG A 43 7.06 -3.92 -12.95
C ARG A 43 6.37 -4.80 -11.91
N VAL A 44 6.66 -6.10 -11.93
CA VAL A 44 6.28 -7.02 -10.84
C VAL A 44 7.26 -6.88 -9.68
N ILE A 45 6.74 -6.67 -8.48
CA ILE A 45 7.51 -6.51 -7.24
C ILE A 45 7.60 -7.85 -6.49
N ASN A 46 6.48 -8.57 -6.38
CA ASN A 46 6.42 -9.83 -5.64
C ASN A 46 5.37 -10.78 -6.23
N LEU A 47 5.64 -12.08 -6.11
CA LEU A 47 4.70 -13.16 -6.41
C LEU A 47 4.64 -14.11 -5.20
N SER A 48 3.44 -14.57 -4.84
CA SER A 48 3.32 -15.62 -3.83
C SER A 48 3.95 -16.92 -4.32
N THR A 49 4.58 -17.67 -3.41
CA THR A 49 4.97 -19.05 -3.66
C THR A 49 3.74 -19.90 -4.01
N ILE A 50 3.87 -20.71 -5.06
CA ILE A 50 2.84 -21.65 -5.47
C ILE A 50 3.12 -23.01 -4.80
N PRO A 51 2.14 -23.61 -4.09
CA PRO A 51 2.33 -24.90 -3.45
C PRO A 51 2.45 -26.05 -4.47
N ASN A 52 3.21 -27.08 -4.10
CA ASN A 52 3.37 -28.31 -4.87
C ASN A 52 2.15 -29.25 -4.68
N VAL A 53 1.02 -28.85 -5.25
CA VAL A 53 -0.25 -29.60 -5.26
C VAL A 53 -0.84 -29.63 -6.66
N CYS A 54 -1.64 -30.65 -6.99
CA CYS A 54 -2.32 -30.74 -8.29
C CYS A 54 -3.75 -30.19 -8.20
N GLU A 55 -3.87 -28.91 -7.88
CA GLU A 55 -5.15 -28.21 -7.86
C GLU A 55 -4.98 -26.71 -8.06
N VAL A 56 -6.08 -26.02 -8.40
CA VAL A 56 -6.07 -24.58 -8.55
C VAL A 56 -6.06 -23.96 -7.15
N VAL A 57 -5.08 -23.11 -6.89
CA VAL A 57 -4.85 -22.47 -5.58
C VAL A 57 -4.93 -20.94 -5.70
N PRO A 58 -5.22 -20.21 -4.61
CA PRO A 58 -5.07 -18.76 -4.59
C PRO A 58 -3.59 -18.37 -4.67
N ALA A 59 -3.30 -17.33 -5.46
CA ALA A 59 -1.98 -16.72 -5.59
C ALA A 59 -2.09 -15.20 -5.52
N THR A 60 -1.03 -14.52 -5.12
CA THR A 60 -0.96 -13.05 -5.09
C THR A 60 0.17 -12.52 -5.96
N MET A 61 -0.05 -11.33 -6.53
CA MET A 61 0.96 -10.56 -7.23
C MET A 61 0.92 -9.12 -6.74
N THR A 62 2.08 -8.60 -6.37
CA THR A 62 2.27 -7.17 -6.11
C THR A 62 3.04 -6.56 -7.28
N TYR A 63 2.53 -5.48 -7.86
CA TYR A 63 3.14 -4.81 -9.01
C TYR A 63 3.05 -3.29 -8.91
N GLU A 64 3.96 -2.61 -9.61
CA GLU A 64 3.95 -1.16 -9.84
C GLU A 64 3.35 -0.88 -11.22
N ASP A 65 2.44 0.08 -11.32
CA ASP A 65 1.86 0.55 -12.59
C ASP A 65 2.69 1.67 -13.26
N HIS A 66 2.29 2.13 -14.44
CA HIS A 66 3.04 3.20 -15.13
C HIS A 66 2.88 4.58 -14.46
N GLN A 67 1.93 4.74 -13.54
CA GLN A 67 1.73 5.94 -12.72
C GLN A 67 2.56 5.90 -11.43
N GLY A 68 3.26 4.80 -11.16
CA GLY A 68 4.09 4.61 -9.97
C GLY A 68 3.31 4.13 -8.73
N GLN A 69 2.06 3.68 -8.90
CA GLN A 69 1.24 3.15 -7.81
C GLN A 69 1.50 1.65 -7.63
N VAL A 70 1.49 1.18 -6.39
CA VAL A 70 1.68 -0.23 -6.05
C VAL A 70 0.33 -0.88 -5.78
N HIS A 71 0.06 -1.96 -6.51
CA HIS A 71 -1.16 -2.74 -6.40
C HIS A 71 -0.82 -4.16 -5.96
N THR A 72 -1.67 -4.75 -5.12
CA THR A 72 -1.64 -6.18 -4.81
C THR A 72 -2.95 -6.78 -5.28
N ILE A 73 -2.87 -7.84 -6.06
CA ILE A 73 -4.03 -8.60 -6.52
C ILE A 73 -3.96 -10.05 -6.10
N GLN A 74 -5.13 -10.65 -5.90
CA GLN A 74 -5.29 -12.08 -5.71
C GLN A 74 -5.94 -12.71 -6.94
N TYR A 75 -5.32 -13.77 -7.45
CA TYR A 75 -5.77 -14.53 -8.61
C TYR A 75 -5.69 -16.03 -8.33
N ARG A 76 -6.04 -16.86 -9.31
CA ARG A 76 -6.00 -18.32 -9.21
C ARG A 76 -4.88 -18.87 -10.09
N ALA A 77 -4.09 -19.80 -9.58
CA ALA A 77 -2.99 -20.41 -10.32
C ALA A 77 -3.03 -21.94 -10.18
N MET A 78 -2.50 -22.65 -11.17
CA MET A 78 -2.29 -24.10 -11.07
C MET A 78 -1.12 -24.38 -10.13
N GLY A 79 -1.31 -25.25 -9.13
CA GLY A 79 -0.20 -25.73 -8.30
C GLY A 79 0.86 -26.49 -9.11
N GLU A 80 2.09 -26.54 -8.60
CA GLU A 80 3.24 -27.09 -9.34
C GLU A 80 3.22 -28.63 -9.45
N GLY A 81 2.36 -29.31 -8.68
CA GLY A 81 2.33 -30.76 -8.55
C GLY A 81 1.83 -31.54 -9.78
N CYS A 82 1.40 -30.84 -10.82
CA CYS A 82 0.94 -31.43 -12.08
C CYS A 82 1.72 -30.95 -13.32
N GLN A 83 2.86 -30.29 -13.14
CA GLN A 83 3.67 -29.77 -14.26
C GLN A 83 4.58 -30.82 -14.93
N GLN A 84 4.71 -32.03 -14.37
CA GLN A 84 5.58 -33.11 -14.89
C GLN A 84 4.78 -34.35 -15.33
N GLY A 85 3.91 -34.17 -16.33
CA GLY A 85 3.23 -35.29 -17.00
C GLY A 85 4.15 -36.15 -17.85
#